data_AF-A0AAU6IVW3-F1
#
_entry.id   AF-A0AAU6IVW3-F1
#
_cell.length_a   1.000
_cell.length_b   1.000
_cell.length_c   1.000
_cell.angle_alpha   90.00
_cell.angle_beta   90.00
_cell.angle_gamma   90.00
#
_symmetry.space_group_name_H-M   'P 1'
#
loop_
_entity.id
_entity.type
_entity.pdbx_description
1 polymer ?
#
loop_
_entity_poly.entity_id
_entity_poly.type
_entity_poly.pdbx_seq_one_letter_code
_entity_poly.pdbx_strand_id
1 'polypeptide(L)' 'MTAKETPPGECPQCWQHAHDRRIHRNLKPRGDCPQCVDHMVNGHPFIVPKRKSSWW' A
#
# COMPACT_ATOMS: atom_id res chain seq x y z
N MET A 1 -17.57 -8.20 3.10
CA MET A 1 -16.56 -7.13 3.29
C MET A 1 -15.92 -6.89 1.94
N THR A 2 -16.21 -5.80 1.25
CA THR A 2 -15.48 -5.43 0.03
C THR A 2 -14.06 -5.10 0.48
N ALA A 3 -13.16 -6.08 0.39
CA ALA A 3 -11.73 -5.81 0.44
C ALA A 3 -11.49 -4.78 -0.65
N LYS A 4 -11.11 -3.57 -0.25
CA LYS A 4 -10.94 -2.45 -1.17
C LYS A 4 -9.85 -2.87 -2.15
N GLU A 5 -10.23 -3.26 -3.36
CA GLU A 5 -9.30 -3.81 -4.33
C GLU A 5 -8.17 -2.80 -4.53
N THR A 6 -6.94 -3.28 -4.39
CA THR A 6 -5.76 -2.43 -4.52
C THR A 6 -5.68 -1.91 -5.96
N PRO A 7 -5.59 -0.60 -6.17
CA PRO A 7 -5.53 -0.06 -7.52
C PRO A 7 -4.28 -0.57 -8.26
N PRO A 8 -4.39 -0.79 -9.58
CA PRO A 8 -3.25 -1.18 -10.40
C PRO A 8 -2.11 -0.16 -10.29
N GLY A 9 -0.91 -0.65 -9.96
CA GLY A 9 0.30 0.12 -9.74
C GLY A 9 0.55 0.52 -8.29
N GLU A 10 -0.29 0.08 -7.37
CA GLU A 10 -0.02 0.17 -5.93
C GLU A 10 0.28 -1.19 -5.31
N CYS A 11 0.96 -1.17 -4.16
CA CYS A 11 1.23 -2.36 -3.38
C CYS A 11 0.01 -2.71 -2.51
N PRO A 12 -0.52 -3.93 -2.59
CA PRO A 12 -1.70 -4.31 -1.83
C PRO A 12 -1.46 -4.33 -0.32
N GLN A 13 -0.22 -4.61 0.10
CA GLN A 13 0.15 -4.54 1.51
C GLN A 13 0.11 -3.10 2.02
N CYS A 14 0.65 -2.14 1.28
CA CYS A 14 0.60 -0.71 1.65
C CYS A 14 -0.84 -0.18 1.64
N TRP A 15 -1.63 -0.55 0.63
CA TRP A 15 -3.02 -0.17 0.52
C TRP A 15 -3.86 -0.71 1.68
N GLN A 16 -3.70 -2.00 2.02
CA GLN A 16 -4.37 -2.59 3.17
C GLN A 16 -3.91 -1.94 4.48
N HIS A 17 -2.61 -1.66 4.63
CA HIS A 17 -2.05 -0.99 5.79
C HIS A 17 -2.61 0.44 5.95
N ALA A 18 -2.74 1.19 4.87
CA ALA A 18 -3.34 2.52 4.87
C ALA A 18 -4.83 2.49 5.27
N HIS A 19 -5.54 1.41 4.94
CA HIS A 19 -6.96 1.25 5.27
C HIS A 19 -7.22 0.61 6.65
N ASP A 20 -6.27 -0.14 7.19
CA ASP A 20 -6.38 -0.72 8.52
C ASP A 20 -5.82 0.21 9.60
N ARG A 21 -6.74 1.01 10.16
CA ARG A 21 -6.43 1.95 11.25
C ARG A 21 -6.02 1.26 12.55
N ARG A 22 -6.24 -0.05 12.70
CA ARG A 22 -5.84 -0.80 13.90
C ARG A 22 -4.31 -0.92 13.99
N ILE A 23 -3.62 -0.95 12.85
CA ILE A 23 -2.17 -1.06 12.80
C ILE A 23 -1.52 0.25 13.28
N HIS A 24 -2.16 1.38 12.97
CA HIS A 24 -1.74 2.70 13.46
C HIS A 24 -2.27 3.05 14.86
N ARG A 25 -3.04 2.16 15.51
CA ARG A 25 -3.59 2.42 16.87
C ARG A 25 -2.51 2.71 17.90
N ASN A 26 -1.35 2.07 17.75
CA ASN A 26 -0.19 2.26 18.64
C ASN A 26 0.81 3.28 18.10
N LEU A 27 0.59 3.80 16.89
CA LEU A 27 1.46 4.80 16.30
C LEU A 27 1.10 6.18 16.87
N LYS A 28 2.10 7.03 17.06
CA LYS A 28 1.85 8.43 17.43
C LYS A 28 1.04 9.11 16.30
N PRO A 29 0.13 10.05 16.63
CA PRO A 29 -0.77 10.69 15.67
C PRO A 29 -0.09 11.47 14.53
N ARG A 30 1.25 11.57 14.52
CA ARG A 30 2.05 12.24 13.48
C ARG A 30 3.31 11.44 13.10
N GLY A 31 3.37 10.16 13.47
CA GLY A 31 4.50 9.29 13.13
C GLY A 31 4.27 8.63 11.79
N ASP A 32 5.26 8.67 10.91
CA ASP A 32 5.26 7.82 9.73
C ASP A 32 5.48 6.37 10.13
N CYS A 33 4.70 5.46 9.55
CA CYS A 33 4.87 4.04 9.81
C CYS A 33 6.19 3.57 9.20
N PRO A 34 7.12 3.00 9.98
CA PRO A 34 8.43 2.60 9.46
C PRO A 34 8.31 1.57 8.34
N GLN A 35 7.27 0.71 8.35
CA GLN A 35 6.98 -0.22 7.26
C GLN A 35 6.60 0.47 5.95
N CYS A 36 5.82 1.55 6.02
CA CYS A 36 5.43 2.31 4.82
C CYS A 36 6.63 3.08 4.26
N VAL A 37 7.45 3.66 5.13
CA VAL A 37 8.69 4.36 4.73
C VAL A 37 9.70 3.37 4.14
N ASP A 38 9.88 2.21 4.78
CA ASP A 38 10.72 1.13 4.29
C ASP A 38 10.30 0.70 2.89
N HIS A 39 9.01 0.43 2.68
CA HIS A 39 8.48 0.09 1.36
C HIS A 39 8.63 1.22 0.32
N MET A 40 8.61 2.49 0.74
CA MET A 40 8.86 3.62 -0.15
C MET A 40 10.34 3.71 -0.56
N VAL A 41 11.27 3.36 0.33
CA VAL A 41 12.72 3.47 0.11
C VAL A 41 13.29 2.22 -0.55
N ASN A 42 12.95 1.04 -0.04
CA ASN A 42 13.43 -0.27 -0.51
C ASN A 42 12.57 -0.85 -1.64
N GLY A 43 11.41 -0.25 -1.90
CA GLY A 43 10.47 -0.71 -2.90
C GLY A 43 9.54 -1.81 -2.39
N HIS A 44 8.61 -2.21 -3.25
CA HIS A 44 7.57 -3.15 -2.92
C HIS A 44 7.87 -4.52 -3.54
N PRO A 45 7.76 -5.64 -2.79
CA PRO A 45 7.99 -6.97 -3.34
C PRO A 45 6.93 -7.37 -4.37
N PHE A 46 5.72 -6.82 -4.22
CA PHE A 46 4.61 -7.02 -5.13
C PHE A 46 3.84 -5.72 -5.31
N ILE A 47 3.69 -5.32 -6.57
CA ILE A 47 2.86 -4.20 -7.00
C ILE A 47 1.82 -4.78 -7.95
N VAL A 48 0.55 -4.40 -7.78
CA VAL A 48 -0.50 -4.83 -8.70
C VAL A 48 -0.09 -4.36 -10.11
N PRO A 49 0.10 -5.27 -11.08
CA PRO A 49 0.52 -4.85 -12.40
C PRO A 49 -0.54 -3.91 -12.99
N LYS A 50 -0.11 -2.70 -13.40
CA LYS A 50 -0.96 -1.84 -14.23
C LYS A 50 -1.24 -2.60 -15.51
N ARG A 51 -2.51 -2.74 -15.90
CA ARG A 51 -2.85 -3.17 -17.26
C ARG A 51 -2.05 -2.28 -18.18
N LYS A 52 -1.07 -2.85 -18.89
CA LYS A 52 -0.43 -2.16 -20.00
C LYS A 52 -1.57 -1.87 -20.96
N SER A 53 -1.94 -0.60 -21.09
CA SER A 53 -2.76 -0.15 -22.21
C SER A 53 -1.90 -0.33 -23.45
N SER A 54 -1.87 -1.56 -23.96
CA SER A 54 -1.31 -1.88 -25.27
C SER A 54 -2.31 -1.37 -26.30
N TRP A 55 -2.29 -0.05 -26.52
CA TRP A 55 -2.81 0.53 -27.75
C TRP A 55 -1.71 0.33 -28.79
N TRP A 56 -1.96 -0.66 -29.66
CA TRP A 56 -1.29 -0.83 -30.95
C TRP A 56 -1.99 0.07 -31.98
#